data_AF-A0A840CL73-F1
#
_entry.id   AF-A0A840CL73-F1
#
_cell.length_a   1.000
_cell.length_b   1.000
_cell.length_c   1.000
_cell.angle_alpha   90.00
_cell.angle_beta   90.00
_cell.angle_gamma   90.00
#
_symmetry.space_group_name_H-M   'P 1'
#
loop_
_entity.id
_entity.type
_entity.pdbx_description
1 polymer ?
#
loop_
_entity_poly.entity_id
_entity_poly.type
_entity_poly.pdbx_seq_one_letter_code
_entity_poly.pdbx_strand_id
1 'polypeptide(L)'
;MKLRSEKLIAILVLLVCLSMATHAQVTIGADKEPIQGALLDLKSDNASADGGATTGTADGTGGGLLLPRVNLVDINKLSPFVKDSDPNLASLKLKLTGLMVYNLTVGQGGFTAAGTYTWDGIQWDLTTTPRIGGEVEFWSIEGNPATDPTTNFLGTTDNQPLVFKVNNLRAGYIGNSTSANYNAIGMNALMNNTGSNNNAFGNSALGSNTTGTNNTAVGNSAASTLTTGSNNIAIGNNAQLPSLTDNNQISIANLIYATGATGINTAGNVGIGNNAPAAKLDVAGNVKIADGTQGLGKILTSDANGLASWQDSGNPKWFYMPSFNLDVSTTGSKTIDLYSEYENQFKKDGSSDTQFVSSNATLTQVQQKVYNRDELDYVVTAYFPSDINVFKINSIDENGIMSYEVVSTNIPENSFINIVLLVK
;
A
#
# COMPACT_ATOMS: atom_id res chain seq x y z
N MET A 1 45.40 45.75 90.24
CA MET A 1 45.93 46.28 88.96
C MET A 1 44.74 46.68 88.08
N LYS A 2 44.37 47.97 88.07
CA LYS A 2 43.26 48.49 87.24
C LYS A 2 43.75 48.65 85.80
N LEU A 3 43.35 47.77 84.88
CA LEU A 3 43.51 48.05 83.45
C LEU A 3 42.58 49.21 83.08
N ARG A 4 43.15 50.27 82.48
CA ARG A 4 42.39 51.43 81.94
C ARG A 4 41.43 50.95 80.85
N SER A 5 40.20 51.47 80.80
CA SER A 5 39.11 51.01 79.92
C SER A 5 39.50 50.97 78.43
N GLU A 6 40.40 51.84 77.99
CA GLU A 6 40.93 51.88 76.62
C GLU A 6 41.71 50.61 76.25
N LYS A 7 42.45 50.01 77.19
CA LYS A 7 43.16 48.74 76.97
C LYS A 7 42.21 47.54 76.95
N LEU A 8 41.09 47.63 77.67
CA LEU A 8 40.07 46.57 77.66
C LEU A 8 39.30 46.56 76.33
N ILE A 9 38.98 47.73 75.78
CA ILE A 9 38.34 47.87 74.46
C ILE A 9 39.28 47.39 73.35
N ALA A 10 40.56 47.74 73.41
CA ALA A 10 41.53 47.26 72.42
C ALA A 10 41.69 45.73 72.45
N ILE A 11 41.69 45.11 73.65
CA ILE A 11 41.74 43.65 73.79
C ILE A 11 40.43 43.00 73.32
N LEU A 12 39.27 43.63 73.57
CA LEU A 12 37.96 43.11 73.12
C LEU A 12 37.84 43.18 71.59
N VAL A 13 38.29 44.27 70.95
CA VAL A 13 38.32 44.43 69.49
C VAL A 13 39.29 43.42 68.87
N LEU A 14 40.46 43.20 69.50
CA LEU A 14 41.41 42.18 69.05
C LEU A 14 40.83 40.76 69.16
N LEU A 15 40.11 40.44 70.25
CA LEU A 15 39.43 39.14 70.42
C LEU A 15 38.25 38.95 69.43
N VAL A 16 37.52 40.00 69.08
CA VAL A 16 36.46 39.94 68.07
C VAL A 16 37.05 39.73 66.67
N CYS A 17 38.18 40.37 66.34
CA CYS A 17 38.89 40.12 65.08
C CYS A 17 39.56 38.74 64.99
N LEU A 18 39.92 38.13 66.13
CA LEU A 18 40.55 36.80 66.19
C LEU A 18 39.55 35.62 66.06
N SER A 19 38.25 35.88 65.94
CA SER A 19 37.20 34.83 65.85
C SER A 19 36.43 34.81 64.52
N MET A 20 36.85 35.58 63.52
CA MET A 20 36.23 35.54 62.20
C MET A 20 36.84 34.43 61.34
N ALA A 21 36.08 33.35 61.13
CA ALA A 21 36.37 32.39 60.07
C ALA A 21 36.06 33.08 58.73
N THR A 22 37.09 33.40 57.95
CA THR A 22 36.92 33.93 56.60
C THR A 22 36.80 32.76 55.62
N HIS A 23 35.63 32.59 55.01
CA HIS A 23 35.45 31.70 53.88
C HIS A 23 35.60 32.53 52.61
N ALA A 24 36.71 32.36 51.90
CA ALA A 24 36.96 33.03 50.63
C ALA A 24 36.93 32.01 49.49
N GLN A 25 36.27 32.36 48.40
CA GLN A 25 36.48 31.71 47.11
C GLN A 25 37.81 32.24 46.54
N VAL A 26 38.58 31.39 45.86
CA VAL A 26 39.89 31.77 45.33
C VAL A 26 39.83 31.86 43.81
N THR A 27 40.11 33.03 43.25
CA THR A 27 40.47 33.17 41.84
C THR A 27 41.99 33.09 41.70
N ILE A 28 42.49 32.29 40.76
CA ILE A 28 43.91 32.27 40.38
C ILE A 28 44.04 32.67 38.91
N GLY A 29 44.94 33.61 38.63
CA GLY A 29 45.33 34.03 37.28
C GLY A 29 44.57 35.23 36.70
N ALA A 30 43.62 35.81 37.44
CA ALA A 30 42.95 37.06 37.09
C ALA A 30 42.56 37.86 38.32
N ASP A 31 42.57 39.19 38.22
CA ASP A 31 42.03 40.10 39.25
C ASP A 31 40.52 40.28 39.08
N LYS A 32 39.79 39.16 39.17
CA LYS A 32 38.33 39.11 39.03
C LYS A 32 37.72 38.26 40.13
N GLU A 33 36.54 38.69 40.60
CA GLU A 33 35.74 37.90 41.51
C GLU A 33 35.48 36.49 40.96
N PRO A 34 35.60 35.44 41.79
CA PRO A 34 35.32 34.06 41.39
C PRO A 34 33.83 33.91 41.05
N ILE A 35 33.51 32.98 40.16
CA ILE A 35 32.11 32.67 39.86
C ILE A 35 31.43 32.17 41.14
N GLN A 36 30.22 32.67 41.41
CA GLN A 36 29.43 32.25 42.57
C GLN A 36 29.25 30.71 42.55
N GLY A 37 29.70 30.04 43.61
CA GLY A 37 29.68 28.57 43.72
C GLY A 37 30.98 27.86 43.36
N ALA A 38 31.95 28.53 42.71
CA ALA A 38 33.28 27.97 42.48
C ALA A 38 34.19 28.23 43.69
N LEU A 39 34.60 27.18 44.42
CA LEU A 39 35.53 27.34 45.54
C LEU A 39 36.94 27.75 45.07
N LEU A 40 37.34 27.23 43.90
CA LEU A 40 38.55 27.57 43.18
C LEU A 40 38.18 27.84 41.71
N ASP A 41 38.51 29.02 41.22
CA ASP A 41 38.23 29.48 39.86
C ASP A 41 39.54 29.88 39.16
N LEU A 42 39.86 29.23 38.04
CA LEU A 42 41.07 29.52 37.26
C LEU A 42 40.69 30.41 36.09
N LYS A 43 41.14 31.67 36.11
CA LYS A 43 40.86 32.66 35.07
C LYS A 43 42.15 33.16 34.49
N SER A 44 42.15 33.53 33.22
CA SER A 44 43.21 34.33 32.61
C SER A 44 42.74 35.78 32.52
N ASP A 45 43.56 36.74 32.95
CA ASP A 45 43.30 38.15 32.65
C ASP A 45 43.33 38.37 31.14
N ASN A 46 42.25 38.94 30.60
CA ASN A 46 42.19 39.28 29.19
C ASN A 46 43.15 40.46 28.93
N ALA A 47 44.15 40.18 28.10
CA ALA A 47 45.10 41.09 27.43
C ALA A 47 46.45 41.35 28.12
N SER A 48 47.51 40.74 27.57
CA SER A 48 48.81 41.40 27.44
C SER A 48 49.55 40.92 26.18
N ALA A 49 50.26 41.86 25.55
CA ALA A 49 50.84 41.81 24.22
C ALA A 49 52.14 40.99 24.08
N ASP A 50 52.61 40.30 25.13
CA ASP A 50 53.89 39.56 25.10
C ASP A 50 53.73 38.05 25.38
N GLY A 51 52.88 37.40 24.58
CA GLY A 51 52.92 35.95 24.31
C GLY A 51 52.03 35.09 25.23
N GLY A 52 50.98 34.44 24.74
CA GLY A 52 50.48 34.33 23.38
C GLY A 52 49.09 33.67 23.39
N ALA A 53 48.11 34.37 22.86
CA ALA A 53 46.89 33.85 22.26
C ALA A 53 46.36 34.97 21.33
N THR A 54 46.90 35.05 20.13
CA THR A 54 46.51 36.06 19.14
C THR A 54 45.27 35.61 18.38
N THR A 55 44.29 36.51 18.37
CA THR A 55 43.15 36.64 17.45
C THR A 55 42.05 35.57 17.48
N GLY A 56 40.96 35.93 18.17
CA GLY A 56 39.61 35.47 17.86
C GLY A 56 38.96 34.61 18.93
N THR A 57 38.13 35.25 19.78
CA THR A 57 37.12 34.64 20.67
C THR A 57 37.58 33.57 21.67
N ALA A 58 37.58 33.97 22.95
CA ALA A 58 37.77 33.12 24.11
C ALA A 58 37.07 33.80 25.32
N ASP A 59 35.76 33.86 25.52
CA ASP A 59 34.77 32.78 25.76
C ASP A 59 35.16 31.65 26.74
N GLY A 60 36.38 31.62 27.28
CA GLY A 60 36.83 30.60 28.26
C GLY A 60 38.10 29.82 27.89
N THR A 61 38.86 30.21 26.86
CA THR A 61 39.92 29.36 26.24
C THR A 61 41.37 29.87 26.38
N GLY A 62 41.67 30.79 27.31
CA GLY A 62 43.02 31.35 27.49
C GLY A 62 43.91 30.73 28.59
N GLY A 63 43.39 29.80 29.38
CA GLY A 63 44.13 29.16 30.48
C GLY A 63 43.53 27.80 30.85
N GLY A 64 44.36 26.90 31.37
CA GLY A 64 43.95 25.55 31.78
C GLY A 64 44.73 25.08 33.00
N LEU A 65 44.20 24.07 33.71
CA LEU A 65 44.93 23.41 34.77
C LEU A 65 45.87 22.36 34.17
N LEU A 66 47.18 22.59 34.25
CA LEU A 66 48.14 21.53 33.93
C LEU A 66 48.10 20.47 35.04
N LEU A 67 47.59 19.29 34.72
CA LEU A 67 47.52 18.18 35.66
C LEU A 67 48.91 17.61 35.97
N PRO A 68 49.12 17.04 37.18
CA PRO A 68 50.32 16.25 37.47
C PRO A 68 50.52 15.16 36.42
N ARG A 69 51.68 15.14 35.77
CA ARG A 69 52.05 14.14 34.77
C ARG A 69 52.70 12.95 35.47
N VAL A 70 52.08 11.77 35.43
CA VAL A 70 52.46 10.61 36.24
C VAL A 70 52.57 9.36 35.37
N ASN A 71 53.55 8.49 35.65
CA ASN A 71 53.59 7.14 35.08
C ASN A 71 52.79 6.20 36.00
N LEU A 72 51.54 5.92 35.66
CA LEU A 72 50.74 4.95 36.40
C LEU A 72 51.19 3.53 36.07
N VAL A 73 51.10 2.63 37.03
CA VAL A 73 51.67 1.27 36.92
C VAL A 73 50.62 0.18 36.70
N ASP A 74 49.42 0.38 37.25
CA ASP A 74 48.31 -0.59 37.20
C ASP A 74 46.99 0.17 37.31
N ILE A 75 46.06 -0.11 36.41
CA ILE A 75 44.76 0.55 36.31
C ILE A 75 43.93 0.40 37.59
N ASN A 76 44.12 -0.67 38.36
CA ASN A 76 43.34 -0.96 39.57
C ASN A 76 44.00 -0.49 40.88
N LYS A 77 45.12 0.25 40.78
CA LYS A 77 45.93 0.64 41.94
C LYS A 77 46.15 2.15 42.01
N LEU A 78 46.12 2.68 43.23
CA LEU A 78 46.48 4.07 43.50
C LEU A 78 47.99 4.32 43.50
N SER A 79 48.82 3.29 43.30
CA SER A 79 50.27 3.47 43.12
C SER A 79 50.54 4.36 41.90
N PRO A 80 51.42 5.38 42.00
CA PRO A 80 52.41 5.58 43.06
C PRO A 80 51.97 6.42 44.28
N PHE A 81 50.72 6.88 44.34
CA PHE A 81 50.24 7.79 45.38
C PHE A 81 49.98 7.10 46.73
N VAL A 82 49.47 5.87 46.69
CA VAL A 82 49.22 5.06 47.88
C VAL A 82 49.85 3.68 47.69
N LYS A 83 50.57 3.21 48.71
CA LYS A 83 51.19 1.87 48.70
C LYS A 83 50.10 0.80 48.85
N ASP A 84 50.21 -0.28 48.10
CA ASP A 84 49.28 -1.42 48.19
C ASP A 84 49.24 -2.06 49.60
N SER A 85 50.29 -1.87 50.39
CA SER A 85 50.39 -2.36 51.77
C SER A 85 49.85 -1.39 52.83
N ASP A 86 49.25 -0.26 52.45
CA ASP A 86 48.69 0.69 53.42
C ASP A 86 47.50 0.06 54.18
N PRO A 87 47.51 0.04 55.52
CA PRO A 87 46.43 -0.56 56.31
C PRO A 87 45.07 0.12 56.11
N ASN A 88 45.05 1.35 55.58
CA ASN A 88 43.84 2.12 55.28
C ASN A 88 43.51 2.19 53.78
N LEU A 89 44.14 1.35 52.94
CA LEU A 89 44.00 1.39 51.47
C LEU A 89 42.54 1.45 51.01
N ALA A 90 41.66 0.65 51.60
CA ALA A 90 40.23 0.62 51.23
C ALA A 90 39.54 1.98 51.48
N SER A 91 39.84 2.64 52.60
CA SER A 91 39.30 3.96 52.90
C SER A 91 39.94 5.06 52.05
N LEU A 92 41.23 4.93 51.71
CA LEU A 92 41.94 5.89 50.85
C LEU A 92 41.47 5.80 49.39
N LYS A 93 41.19 4.59 48.89
CA LYS A 93 40.57 4.38 47.56
C LYS A 93 39.29 5.17 47.39
N LEU A 94 38.41 5.19 48.41
CA LEU A 94 37.16 5.95 48.37
C LEU A 94 37.37 7.45 48.57
N LYS A 95 38.31 7.88 49.43
CA LYS A 95 38.57 9.30 49.68
C LYS A 95 39.22 10.03 48.50
N LEU A 96 39.97 9.30 47.68
CA LEU A 96 40.66 9.83 46.50
C LEU A 96 39.85 9.67 45.21
N THR A 97 38.59 9.22 45.28
CA THR A 97 37.68 9.26 44.14
C THR A 97 37.59 10.69 43.58
N GLY A 98 37.75 10.84 42.27
CA GLY A 98 37.85 12.13 41.59
C GLY A 98 39.27 12.69 41.46
N LEU A 99 40.30 11.98 41.97
CA LEU A 99 41.69 12.34 41.71
C LEU A 99 41.99 12.28 40.21
N MET A 100 42.41 13.41 39.63
CA MET A 100 42.75 13.53 38.21
C MET A 100 44.24 13.73 37.99
N VAL A 101 44.82 12.97 37.05
CA VAL A 101 46.22 13.07 36.64
C VAL A 101 46.36 12.91 35.14
N TYR A 102 47.47 13.36 34.56
CA TYR A 102 47.81 13.04 33.18
C TYR A 102 48.75 11.82 33.16
N ASN A 103 48.24 10.66 32.79
CA ASN A 103 49.03 9.43 32.70
C ASN A 103 49.90 9.42 31.44
N LEU A 104 51.16 9.00 31.61
CA LEU A 104 52.13 8.84 30.53
C LEU A 104 52.35 7.37 30.12
N THR A 105 51.89 6.41 30.92
CA THR A 105 52.07 4.97 30.64
C THR A 105 51.14 4.50 29.52
N VAL A 106 51.67 3.77 28.54
CA VAL A 106 50.92 3.23 27.40
C VAL A 106 51.31 1.77 27.14
N GLY A 107 50.34 0.91 26.90
CA GLY A 107 50.53 -0.48 26.51
C GLY A 107 50.89 -1.44 27.66
N GLN A 108 50.83 -0.98 28.91
CA GLN A 108 51.14 -1.77 30.11
C GLN A 108 50.21 -1.40 31.27
N GLY A 109 50.04 -2.31 32.24
CA GLY A 109 49.26 -2.03 33.46
C GLY A 109 47.77 -1.79 33.22
N GLY A 110 47.23 -2.16 32.05
CA GLY A 110 45.84 -1.88 31.65
C GLY A 110 45.64 -0.53 30.93
N PHE A 111 46.69 0.29 30.77
CA PHE A 111 46.58 1.60 30.10
C PHE A 111 46.79 1.49 28.59
N THR A 112 45.82 1.94 27.80
CA THR A 112 45.83 1.86 26.33
C THR A 112 46.26 3.15 25.64
N ALA A 113 46.23 4.28 26.35
CA ALA A 113 46.64 5.58 25.85
C ALA A 113 47.16 6.49 26.98
N ALA A 114 48.05 7.42 26.63
CA ALA A 114 48.41 8.54 27.49
C ALA A 114 47.29 9.59 27.44
N GLY A 115 47.01 10.23 28.57
CA GLY A 115 45.89 11.18 28.66
C GLY A 115 45.50 11.49 30.09
N THR A 116 44.46 12.29 30.26
CA THR A 116 43.88 12.55 31.59
C THR A 116 43.21 11.28 32.09
N TYR A 117 43.49 10.83 33.30
CA TYR A 117 42.78 9.76 33.97
C TYR A 117 42.20 10.25 35.30
N THR A 118 41.01 9.75 35.63
CA THR A 118 40.32 10.03 36.90
C THR A 118 40.18 8.74 37.69
N TRP A 119 40.48 8.75 38.98
CA TRP A 119 40.24 7.62 39.87
C TRP A 119 38.75 7.53 40.24
N ASP A 120 38.09 6.42 39.94
CA ASP A 120 36.65 6.23 40.17
C ASP A 120 36.31 5.67 41.58
N GLY A 121 37.33 5.32 42.37
CA GLY A 121 37.20 4.62 43.66
C GLY A 121 37.65 3.17 43.61
N ILE A 122 37.78 2.58 42.42
CA ILE A 122 38.13 1.19 42.17
C ILE A 122 39.33 1.10 41.22
N GLN A 123 39.33 1.89 40.14
CA GLN A 123 40.31 1.93 39.06
C GLN A 123 40.48 3.33 38.45
N TRP A 124 41.48 3.48 37.57
CA TRP A 124 41.71 4.68 36.77
C TRP A 124 40.95 4.61 35.45
N ASP A 125 40.18 5.65 35.14
CA ASP A 125 39.42 5.78 33.89
C ASP A 125 39.93 6.92 33.01
N LEU A 126 40.09 6.67 31.70
CA LEU A 126 40.64 7.63 30.74
C LEU A 126 39.61 8.74 30.43
N THR A 127 39.90 9.93 30.89
CA THR A 127 39.11 11.16 30.76
C THR A 127 39.44 11.92 29.45
N THR A 128 39.33 11.29 28.27
CA THR A 128 39.66 11.96 26.99
C THR A 128 38.51 12.12 26.01
N THR A 129 37.28 12.28 26.49
CA THR A 129 36.22 12.86 25.65
C THR A 129 35.11 13.35 26.58
N PRO A 130 34.37 14.43 26.26
CA PRO A 130 32.92 14.37 26.35
C PRO A 130 32.43 13.27 25.39
N ARG A 131 32.76 12.01 25.70
CA ARG A 131 31.99 10.84 25.30
C ARG A 131 30.96 10.85 26.38
N ILE A 132 29.80 11.41 26.07
CA ILE A 132 28.62 10.63 26.42
C ILE A 132 28.74 9.39 25.52
N GLY A 133 29.39 8.37 26.04
CA GLY A 133 29.85 7.22 25.27
C GLY A 133 30.43 6.17 26.20
N GLY A 134 29.71 5.87 27.27
CA GLY A 134 29.48 4.48 27.64
C GLY A 134 28.01 4.26 27.36
N GLU A 135 27.69 3.59 26.26
CA GLU A 135 26.35 3.13 25.89
C GLU A 135 25.21 4.15 26.02
N VAL A 136 24.95 4.88 24.94
CA VAL A 136 23.55 5.03 24.56
C VAL A 136 23.45 4.81 23.07
N GLU A 137 23.26 3.53 22.73
CA GLU A 137 22.96 2.98 21.41
C GLU A 137 21.61 3.50 20.88
N PHE A 138 21.45 4.82 20.80
CA PHE A 138 20.25 5.41 20.28
C PHE A 138 20.37 5.67 18.78
N TRP A 139 19.25 5.48 18.09
CA TRP A 139 19.09 5.92 16.73
C TRP A 139 19.06 7.45 16.71
N SER A 140 20.00 8.08 15.99
CA SER A 140 20.02 9.52 15.77
C SER A 140 18.82 9.93 14.92
N ILE A 141 18.20 11.07 15.25
CA ILE A 141 17.12 11.65 14.43
C ILE A 141 17.63 12.17 13.07
N GLU A 142 18.93 12.37 12.93
CA GLU A 142 19.61 12.71 11.68
C GLU A 142 20.11 11.46 10.93
N GLY A 143 19.92 10.28 11.52
CA GLY A 143 20.43 9.00 11.03
C GLY A 143 21.83 8.67 11.52
N ASN A 144 22.17 7.38 11.49
CA ASN A 144 23.48 6.86 11.88
C ASN A 144 24.30 6.55 10.61
N PRO A 145 25.49 7.13 10.40
CA PRO A 145 26.37 6.73 9.31
C PRO A 145 27.00 5.34 9.57
N ALA A 146 27.46 4.67 8.51
CA ALA A 146 28.21 3.41 8.57
C ALA A 146 27.54 2.25 9.36
N THR A 147 26.23 2.07 9.19
CA THR A 147 25.51 0.93 9.78
C THR A 147 25.86 -0.39 9.10
N ASP A 148 25.86 -1.48 9.87
CA ASP A 148 25.97 -2.87 9.42
C ASP A 148 24.62 -3.58 9.62
N PRO A 149 23.94 -4.03 8.55
CA PRO A 149 22.65 -4.74 8.64
C PRO A 149 22.67 -6.04 9.46
N THR A 150 23.83 -6.60 9.77
CA THR A 150 23.96 -7.83 10.58
C THR A 150 23.99 -7.56 12.09
N THR A 151 24.39 -6.36 12.51
CA THR A 151 24.54 -6.00 13.93
C THR A 151 23.71 -4.79 14.35
N ASN A 152 23.36 -3.89 13.43
CA ASN A 152 22.57 -2.69 13.73
C ASN A 152 21.13 -2.86 13.29
N PHE A 153 20.20 -2.59 14.21
CA PHE A 153 18.77 -2.61 13.96
C PHE A 153 18.06 -1.57 14.82
N LEU A 154 16.86 -1.18 14.42
CA LEU A 154 15.93 -0.40 15.24
C LEU A 154 14.87 -1.36 15.77
N GLY A 155 14.92 -1.70 17.06
CA GLY A 155 14.03 -2.70 17.64
C GLY A 155 14.45 -3.16 19.02
N THR A 156 13.97 -4.34 19.40
CA THR A 156 14.21 -5.02 20.66
C THR A 156 14.99 -6.32 20.41
N THR A 157 15.78 -6.77 21.39
CA THR A 157 16.49 -8.07 21.35
C THR A 157 15.74 -9.18 22.07
N ASP A 158 14.66 -8.84 22.77
CA ASP A 158 13.78 -9.76 23.45
C ASP A 158 12.47 -9.95 22.67
N ASN A 159 11.55 -10.76 23.19
CA ASN A 159 10.26 -11.01 22.56
C ASN A 159 9.22 -9.90 22.85
N GLN A 160 9.67 -8.67 23.07
CA GLN A 160 8.78 -7.53 23.29
C GLN A 160 8.50 -6.77 21.98
N PRO A 161 7.28 -6.24 21.79
CA PRO A 161 6.94 -5.45 20.61
C PRO A 161 7.70 -4.12 20.52
N LEU A 162 8.03 -3.70 19.30
CA LEU A 162 8.50 -2.35 19.02
C LEU A 162 7.30 -1.39 18.88
N VAL A 163 7.28 -0.30 19.65
CA VAL A 163 6.18 0.68 19.68
C VAL A 163 6.66 2.05 19.23
N PHE A 164 6.01 2.60 18.20
CA PHE A 164 6.19 3.99 17.77
C PHE A 164 5.11 4.87 18.40
N LYS A 165 5.49 6.04 18.93
CA LYS A 165 4.57 6.98 19.59
C LYS A 165 4.62 8.37 18.96
N VAL A 166 3.48 9.06 18.98
CA VAL A 166 3.34 10.49 18.67
C VAL A 166 2.50 11.10 19.78
N ASN A 167 2.98 12.17 20.42
CA ASN A 167 2.30 12.80 21.57
C ASN A 167 1.94 11.80 22.69
N ASN A 168 2.86 10.87 22.99
CA ASN A 168 2.67 9.75 23.94
C ASN A 168 1.52 8.76 23.61
N LEU A 169 0.93 8.84 22.42
CA LEU A 169 -0.06 7.88 21.92
C LEU A 169 0.60 6.90 20.95
N ARG A 170 0.15 5.63 20.96
CA ARG A 170 0.63 4.60 20.03
C ARG A 170 0.26 4.96 18.60
N ALA A 171 1.27 5.18 17.76
CA ALA A 171 1.15 5.48 16.34
C ALA A 171 1.78 4.40 15.46
N GLY A 172 2.47 3.42 16.04
CA GLY A 172 2.90 2.21 15.37
C GLY A 172 3.23 1.11 16.37
N TYR A 173 3.15 -0.13 15.91
CA TYR A 173 3.36 -1.32 16.71
C TYR A 173 3.81 -2.46 15.77
N ILE A 174 4.92 -3.11 16.10
CA ILE A 174 5.40 -4.32 15.43
C ILE A 174 5.55 -5.37 16.52
N GLY A 175 4.64 -6.36 16.55
CA GLY A 175 4.61 -7.39 17.57
C GLY A 175 4.75 -8.81 17.00
N ASN A 176 5.49 -9.64 17.73
CA ASN A 176 5.69 -11.06 17.42
C ASN A 176 5.49 -11.92 18.69
N SER A 177 4.29 -11.92 19.26
CA SER A 177 3.96 -12.83 20.38
C SER A 177 2.81 -13.77 20.02
N THR A 178 2.82 -14.96 20.60
CA THR A 178 1.81 -16.02 20.42
C THR A 178 0.37 -15.57 20.69
N SER A 179 0.16 -14.42 21.35
CA SER A 179 -1.14 -13.82 21.62
C SER A 179 -1.37 -12.45 20.96
N ALA A 180 -0.37 -11.84 20.31
CA ALA A 180 -0.44 -10.47 19.78
C ALA A 180 0.48 -10.22 18.56
N ASN A 181 0.50 -11.17 17.61
CA ASN A 181 1.18 -11.04 16.32
C ASN A 181 0.47 -10.04 15.40
N TYR A 182 0.51 -8.75 15.66
CA TYR A 182 -0.10 -7.77 14.76
C TYR A 182 0.85 -6.63 14.44
N ASN A 183 0.67 -6.05 13.25
CA ASN A 183 1.45 -4.91 12.79
C ASN A 183 0.49 -3.74 12.59
N ALA A 184 0.81 -2.60 13.20
CA ALA A 184 0.02 -1.39 13.12
C ALA A 184 0.94 -0.21 12.76
N ILE A 185 0.55 0.62 11.80
CA ILE A 185 1.15 1.93 11.56
C ILE A 185 0.02 2.92 11.31
N GLY A 186 -0.01 4.02 12.05
CA GLY A 186 -1.06 5.01 12.05
C GLY A 186 -1.66 5.21 13.44
N MET A 187 -1.99 6.46 13.76
CA MET A 187 -2.68 6.79 15.01
C MET A 187 -4.02 6.04 15.09
N ASN A 188 -4.31 5.43 16.23
CA ASN A 188 -5.51 4.61 16.50
C ASN A 188 -5.65 3.32 15.64
N ALA A 189 -4.61 2.94 14.87
CA ALA A 189 -4.62 1.65 14.18
C ALA A 189 -4.62 0.50 15.22
N LEU A 190 -5.51 -0.48 15.06
CA LEU A 190 -5.66 -1.63 15.96
C LEU A 190 -5.79 -1.26 17.45
N MET A 191 -6.38 -0.10 17.77
CA MET A 191 -6.46 0.42 19.14
C MET A 191 -7.23 -0.52 20.10
N ASN A 192 -8.34 -1.10 19.64
CA ASN A 192 -9.19 -2.00 20.44
C ASN A 192 -8.94 -3.50 20.16
N ASN A 193 -7.94 -3.83 19.36
CA ASN A 193 -7.68 -5.17 18.87
C ASN A 193 -7.20 -6.13 19.97
N THR A 194 -7.94 -7.22 20.18
CA THR A 194 -7.56 -8.36 21.03
C THR A 194 -7.27 -9.63 20.24
N GLY A 195 -7.51 -9.64 18.92
CA GLY A 195 -7.16 -10.74 18.00
C GLY A 195 -5.70 -10.72 17.53
N SER A 196 -5.25 -11.82 16.93
CA SER A 196 -3.88 -11.99 16.41
C SER A 196 -3.81 -11.91 14.87
N ASN A 197 -2.60 -11.74 14.33
CA ASN A 197 -2.26 -11.78 12.91
C ASN A 197 -2.90 -10.66 12.07
N ASN A 198 -3.24 -9.53 12.68
CA ASN A 198 -3.84 -8.40 11.99
C ASN A 198 -2.76 -7.43 11.48
N ASN A 199 -2.93 -6.91 10.27
CA ASN A 199 -2.05 -5.91 9.66
C ASN A 199 -2.87 -4.66 9.36
N ALA A 200 -2.52 -3.52 9.96
CA ALA A 200 -3.24 -2.27 9.82
C ALA A 200 -2.29 -1.11 9.49
N PHE A 201 -2.45 -0.51 8.32
CA PHE A 201 -1.63 0.60 7.85
C PHE A 201 -2.53 1.79 7.50
N GLY A 202 -2.63 2.76 8.39
CA GLY A 202 -3.44 3.97 8.23
C GLY A 202 -4.03 4.43 9.56
N ASN A 203 -4.32 5.74 9.67
CA ASN A 203 -5.03 6.26 10.84
C ASN A 203 -6.38 5.54 11.01
N SER A 204 -6.67 5.04 12.21
CA SER A 204 -7.90 4.32 12.57
C SER A 204 -8.17 3.03 11.78
N ALA A 205 -7.20 2.50 11.04
CA ALA A 205 -7.33 1.23 10.33
C ALA A 205 -7.54 0.08 11.35
N LEU A 206 -8.58 -0.74 11.13
CA LEU A 206 -9.05 -1.77 12.09
C LEU A 206 -9.25 -1.25 13.53
N GLY A 207 -9.57 0.04 13.71
CA GLY A 207 -9.64 0.67 15.03
C GLY A 207 -10.67 0.06 15.98
N SER A 208 -11.75 -0.52 15.45
CA SER A 208 -12.82 -1.18 16.24
C SER A 208 -12.73 -2.70 16.29
N ASN A 209 -11.72 -3.31 15.65
CA ASN A 209 -11.57 -4.76 15.67
C ASN A 209 -11.34 -5.21 17.12
N THR A 210 -12.09 -6.21 17.58
CA THR A 210 -11.91 -6.82 18.90
C THR A 210 -11.28 -8.19 18.71
N THR A 211 -12.06 -9.23 18.41
CA THR A 211 -11.59 -10.62 18.37
C THR A 211 -11.22 -11.13 16.98
N GLY A 212 -11.47 -10.36 15.91
CA GLY A 212 -11.16 -10.77 14.53
C GLY A 212 -9.67 -11.00 14.32
N THR A 213 -9.31 -12.01 13.51
CA THR A 213 -7.92 -12.43 13.27
C THR A 213 -7.58 -12.45 11.78
N ASN A 214 -6.28 -12.40 11.46
CA ASN A 214 -5.76 -12.48 10.08
C ASN A 214 -6.33 -11.41 9.12
N ASN A 215 -6.73 -10.24 9.63
CA ASN A 215 -7.27 -9.16 8.82
C ASN A 215 -6.15 -8.27 8.28
N THR A 216 -6.30 -7.75 7.06
CA THR A 216 -5.41 -6.76 6.47
C THR A 216 -6.19 -5.50 6.13
N ALA A 217 -5.79 -4.36 6.67
CA ALA A 217 -6.38 -3.07 6.37
C ALA A 217 -5.30 -2.05 5.98
N VAL A 218 -5.45 -1.43 4.82
CA VAL A 218 -4.49 -0.45 4.29
C VAL A 218 -5.25 0.79 3.82
N GLY A 219 -5.07 1.92 4.49
CA GLY A 219 -5.72 3.19 4.21
C GLY A 219 -6.24 3.88 5.47
N ASN A 220 -6.39 5.20 5.43
CA ASN A 220 -7.06 5.92 6.51
C ASN A 220 -8.50 5.40 6.67
N SER A 221 -8.84 4.99 7.90
CA SER A 221 -10.13 4.41 8.31
C SER A 221 -10.53 3.13 7.55
N ALA A 222 -9.57 2.40 6.96
CA ALA A 222 -9.85 1.12 6.32
C ALA A 222 -10.32 0.08 7.35
N ALA A 223 -11.46 -0.57 7.09
CA ALA A 223 -12.14 -1.51 7.99
C ALA A 223 -12.30 -1.00 9.44
N SER A 224 -12.47 0.31 9.63
CA SER A 224 -12.54 0.93 10.96
C SER A 224 -13.75 0.47 11.78
N THR A 225 -14.78 -0.08 11.13
CA THR A 225 -16.01 -0.59 11.75
C THR A 225 -16.03 -2.10 11.94
N LEU A 226 -15.03 -2.84 11.42
CA LEU A 226 -14.95 -4.30 11.60
C LEU A 226 -14.80 -4.63 13.09
N THR A 227 -15.55 -5.60 13.60
CA THR A 227 -15.54 -5.95 15.04
C THR A 227 -14.99 -7.36 15.29
N THR A 228 -15.58 -8.39 14.68
CA THR A 228 -15.26 -9.80 15.01
C THR A 228 -14.89 -10.67 13.80
N GLY A 229 -15.12 -10.17 12.58
CA GLY A 229 -14.79 -10.89 11.35
C GLY A 229 -13.28 -11.13 11.16
N SER A 230 -12.93 -12.24 10.51
CA SER A 230 -11.56 -12.72 10.32
C SER A 230 -11.24 -12.98 8.85
N ASN A 231 -9.94 -12.97 8.51
CA ASN A 231 -9.43 -13.18 7.15
C ASN A 231 -9.98 -12.17 6.13
N ASN A 232 -10.22 -10.93 6.57
CA ASN A 232 -10.76 -9.87 5.72
C ASN A 232 -9.65 -8.96 5.18
N ILE A 233 -9.83 -8.42 3.98
CA ILE A 233 -8.91 -7.48 3.34
C ILE A 233 -9.67 -6.19 2.99
N ALA A 234 -9.25 -5.06 3.53
CA ALA A 234 -9.78 -3.74 3.20
C ALA A 234 -8.65 -2.80 2.75
N ILE A 235 -8.68 -2.36 1.50
CA ILE A 235 -7.63 -1.50 0.93
C ILE A 235 -8.27 -0.24 0.35
N GLY A 236 -7.84 0.93 0.80
CA GLY A 236 -8.31 2.24 0.34
C GLY A 236 -8.72 3.16 1.49
N ASN A 237 -8.76 4.47 1.22
CA ASN A 237 -9.30 5.43 2.19
C ASN A 237 -10.79 5.16 2.42
N ASN A 238 -11.17 5.03 3.69
CA ASN A 238 -12.53 4.70 4.13
C ASN A 238 -13.07 3.38 3.52
N ALA A 239 -12.21 2.46 3.06
CA ALA A 239 -12.66 1.18 2.54
C ALA A 239 -13.33 0.37 3.65
N GLN A 240 -14.61 0.03 3.50
CA GLN A 240 -15.35 -0.77 4.47
C GLN A 240 -15.69 -2.15 3.89
N LEU A 241 -15.75 -3.14 4.78
CA LEU A 241 -16.17 -4.48 4.44
C LEU A 241 -17.71 -4.53 4.39
N PRO A 242 -18.31 -5.39 3.54
CA PRO A 242 -19.76 -5.49 3.45
C PRO A 242 -20.45 -5.92 4.75
N SER A 243 -19.73 -6.62 5.65
CA SER A 243 -20.23 -7.06 6.95
C SER A 243 -19.18 -6.78 8.03
N LEU A 244 -19.64 -6.53 9.25
CA LEU A 244 -18.77 -6.23 10.39
C LEU A 244 -18.33 -7.49 11.16
N THR A 245 -18.93 -8.64 10.84
CA THR A 245 -18.78 -9.91 11.57
C THR A 245 -18.41 -11.07 10.68
N ASP A 246 -18.60 -10.95 9.36
CA ASP A 246 -18.32 -12.06 8.45
C ASP A 246 -16.82 -12.20 8.17
N ASN A 247 -16.46 -13.39 7.71
CA ASN A 247 -15.10 -13.75 7.37
C ASN A 247 -14.88 -13.75 5.86
N ASN A 248 -13.62 -13.70 5.45
CA ASN A 248 -13.19 -13.90 4.06
C ASN A 248 -13.82 -12.89 3.08
N GLN A 249 -13.83 -11.62 3.47
CA GLN A 249 -14.32 -10.52 2.66
C GLN A 249 -13.15 -9.71 2.11
N ILE A 250 -13.29 -9.21 0.89
CA ILE A 250 -12.36 -8.25 0.30
C ILE A 250 -13.14 -6.99 -0.04
N SER A 251 -12.59 -5.83 0.28
CA SER A 251 -13.06 -4.53 -0.18
C SER A 251 -11.87 -3.71 -0.65
N ILE A 252 -11.88 -3.29 -1.92
CA ILE A 252 -10.86 -2.43 -2.49
C ILE A 252 -11.54 -1.15 -2.98
N ALA A 253 -11.17 -0.04 -2.36
CA ALA A 253 -11.63 1.32 -2.64
C ALA A 253 -13.17 1.47 -2.65
N ASN A 254 -13.90 0.64 -1.91
CA ASN A 254 -15.37 0.57 -1.93
C ASN A 254 -15.96 0.32 -3.33
N LEU A 255 -15.18 -0.25 -4.25
CA LEU A 255 -15.60 -0.54 -5.61
C LEU A 255 -15.58 -2.03 -5.89
N ILE A 256 -14.47 -2.70 -5.55
CA ILE A 256 -14.33 -4.14 -5.75
C ILE A 256 -14.62 -4.81 -4.42
N TYR A 257 -15.57 -5.74 -4.44
CA TYR A 257 -15.95 -6.51 -3.28
C TYR A 257 -15.76 -7.99 -3.58
N ALA A 258 -15.29 -8.76 -2.61
CA ALA A 258 -15.39 -10.21 -2.67
C ALA A 258 -15.98 -10.74 -1.36
N THR A 259 -16.80 -11.77 -1.47
CA THR A 259 -17.38 -12.49 -0.33
C THR A 259 -16.94 -13.95 -0.39
N GLY A 260 -16.69 -14.58 0.75
CA GLY A 260 -16.27 -15.98 0.80
C GLY A 260 -14.90 -16.26 0.18
N ALA A 261 -14.05 -15.25 0.06
CA ALA A 261 -12.71 -15.32 -0.53
C ALA A 261 -11.71 -16.08 0.37
N THR A 262 -11.89 -17.39 0.52
CA THR A 262 -10.96 -18.27 1.24
C THR A 262 -9.79 -18.65 0.33
N GLY A 263 -8.85 -17.74 0.10
CA GLY A 263 -7.69 -17.99 -0.75
C GLY A 263 -8.04 -18.22 -2.24
N ILE A 264 -7.02 -18.49 -3.04
CA ILE A 264 -7.09 -18.57 -4.52
C ILE A 264 -7.93 -19.79 -5.00
N ASN A 265 -8.30 -20.70 -4.10
CA ASN A 265 -8.94 -21.96 -4.45
C ASN A 265 -10.43 -21.96 -4.04
N THR A 266 -11.25 -21.56 -5.02
CA THR A 266 -12.62 -22.03 -5.29
C THR A 266 -13.83 -21.49 -4.51
N ALA A 267 -13.68 -20.78 -3.39
CA ALA A 267 -14.83 -20.15 -2.74
C ALA A 267 -14.85 -18.62 -2.96
N GLY A 268 -16.06 -18.10 -3.24
CA GLY A 268 -16.33 -16.67 -3.25
C GLY A 268 -16.78 -16.07 -4.59
N ASN A 269 -17.40 -14.91 -4.49
CA ASN A 269 -17.96 -14.12 -5.59
C ASN A 269 -17.27 -12.75 -5.62
N VAL A 270 -17.01 -12.20 -6.81
CA VAL A 270 -16.44 -10.87 -6.99
C VAL A 270 -17.51 -9.93 -7.54
N GLY A 271 -17.74 -8.83 -6.83
CA GLY A 271 -18.59 -7.73 -7.22
C GLY A 271 -17.78 -6.52 -7.68
N ILE A 272 -18.21 -5.85 -8.75
CA ILE A 272 -17.70 -4.52 -9.14
C ILE A 272 -18.85 -3.54 -9.05
N GLY A 273 -18.77 -2.59 -8.11
CA GLY A 273 -19.86 -1.68 -7.76
C GLY A 273 -21.02 -2.35 -7.02
N ASN A 274 -20.91 -3.65 -6.71
CA ASN A 274 -21.91 -4.43 -5.97
C ASN A 274 -21.24 -5.07 -4.75
N ASN A 275 -21.70 -4.75 -3.54
CA ASN A 275 -21.14 -5.27 -2.29
C ASN A 275 -21.75 -6.61 -1.84
N ALA A 276 -22.75 -7.12 -2.55
CA ALA A 276 -23.39 -8.42 -2.32
C ALA A 276 -23.50 -9.21 -3.64
N PRO A 277 -22.37 -9.61 -4.25
CA PRO A 277 -22.38 -10.27 -5.55
C PRO A 277 -23.08 -11.65 -5.47
N ALA A 278 -24.09 -11.84 -6.33
CA ALA A 278 -24.90 -13.07 -6.40
C ALA A 278 -24.31 -14.13 -7.36
N ALA A 279 -23.37 -13.73 -8.20
CA ALA A 279 -22.64 -14.60 -9.13
C ALA A 279 -21.12 -14.45 -8.95
N LYS A 280 -20.35 -15.37 -9.56
CA LYS A 280 -18.89 -15.36 -9.49
C LYS A 280 -18.28 -14.03 -9.93
N LEU A 281 -18.86 -13.44 -10.96
CA LEU A 281 -18.63 -12.06 -11.38
C LEU A 281 -19.98 -11.36 -11.46
N ASP A 282 -20.17 -10.31 -10.66
CA ASP A 282 -21.40 -9.53 -10.61
C ASP A 282 -21.04 -8.04 -10.73
N VAL A 283 -21.43 -7.41 -11.84
CA VAL A 283 -21.06 -6.03 -12.15
C VAL A 283 -22.30 -5.15 -12.14
N ALA A 284 -22.32 -4.16 -11.24
CA ALA A 284 -23.36 -3.13 -11.22
C ALA A 284 -23.03 -2.07 -12.30
N GLY A 285 -23.46 -2.33 -13.53
CA GLY A 285 -23.27 -1.42 -14.66
C GLY A 285 -23.07 -2.15 -16.00
N ASN A 286 -22.74 -1.38 -17.04
CA ASN A 286 -22.44 -1.95 -18.35
C ASN A 286 -21.04 -2.56 -18.38
N VAL A 287 -20.90 -3.73 -19.01
CA VAL A 287 -19.60 -4.39 -19.22
C VAL A 287 -19.14 -4.18 -20.66
N LYS A 288 -17.91 -3.67 -20.85
CA LYS A 288 -17.26 -3.60 -22.17
C LYS A 288 -16.35 -4.82 -22.35
N ILE A 289 -16.61 -5.63 -23.36
CA ILE A 289 -15.78 -6.78 -23.77
C ILE A 289 -15.32 -6.52 -25.20
N ALA A 290 -14.02 -6.46 -25.45
CA ALA A 290 -13.44 -6.17 -26.76
C ALA A 290 -12.33 -7.16 -27.10
N ASP A 291 -12.44 -7.81 -28.26
CA ASP A 291 -11.48 -8.77 -28.80
C ASP A 291 -10.96 -8.34 -30.20
N GLY A 292 -11.37 -7.17 -30.68
CA GLY A 292 -11.09 -6.65 -32.02
C GLY A 292 -12.15 -7.00 -33.06
N THR A 293 -13.07 -7.92 -32.74
CA THR A 293 -14.13 -8.38 -33.64
C THR A 293 -15.52 -7.85 -33.26
N GLN A 294 -15.67 -7.16 -32.11
CA GLN A 294 -16.92 -6.52 -31.70
C GLN A 294 -17.46 -5.54 -32.74
N GLY A 295 -18.78 -5.49 -32.91
CA GLY A 295 -19.45 -4.62 -33.88
C GLY A 295 -20.95 -4.53 -33.65
N LEU A 296 -21.61 -3.56 -34.29
CA LEU A 296 -23.07 -3.46 -34.25
C LEU A 296 -23.71 -4.73 -34.82
N GLY A 297 -24.68 -5.31 -34.11
CA GLY A 297 -25.38 -6.53 -34.54
C GLY A 297 -24.66 -7.85 -34.23
N LYS A 298 -23.45 -7.79 -33.66
CA LYS A 298 -22.74 -8.99 -33.20
C LYS A 298 -23.20 -9.43 -31.81
N ILE A 299 -23.09 -10.73 -31.59
CA ILE A 299 -23.41 -11.39 -30.31
C ILE A 299 -22.13 -11.99 -29.72
N LEU A 300 -22.03 -11.96 -28.39
CA LEU A 300 -20.95 -12.66 -27.70
C LEU A 300 -21.31 -14.14 -27.61
N THR A 301 -20.48 -15.00 -28.19
CA THR A 301 -20.68 -16.45 -28.20
C THR A 301 -19.50 -17.15 -27.54
N SER A 302 -19.68 -18.41 -27.16
CA SER A 302 -18.64 -19.23 -26.53
C SER A 302 -18.28 -20.42 -27.40
N ASP A 303 -17.00 -20.78 -27.44
CA ASP A 303 -16.52 -22.02 -28.07
C ASP A 303 -16.66 -23.24 -27.12
N ALA A 304 -16.20 -24.42 -27.57
CA ALA A 304 -16.25 -25.65 -26.78
C ALA A 304 -15.38 -25.62 -25.51
N ASN A 305 -14.45 -24.67 -25.38
CA ASN A 305 -13.56 -24.51 -24.24
C ASN A 305 -14.01 -23.38 -23.30
N GLY A 306 -15.13 -22.70 -23.59
CA GLY A 306 -15.61 -21.57 -22.79
C GLY A 306 -14.99 -20.22 -23.16
N LEU A 307 -14.21 -20.12 -24.24
CA LEU A 307 -13.64 -18.84 -24.69
C LEU A 307 -14.71 -18.03 -25.41
N ALA A 308 -14.89 -16.77 -25.00
CA ALA A 308 -15.89 -15.89 -25.57
C ALA A 308 -15.32 -15.06 -26.73
N SER A 309 -16.08 -14.87 -27.81
CA SER A 309 -15.75 -13.97 -28.92
C SER A 309 -16.99 -13.37 -29.58
N TRP A 310 -16.84 -12.22 -30.24
CA TRP A 310 -17.94 -11.55 -30.95
C TRP A 310 -18.16 -12.14 -32.35
N GLN A 311 -19.32 -12.77 -32.54
CA GLN A 311 -19.72 -13.42 -33.79
C GLN A 311 -20.96 -12.75 -34.38
N ASP A 312 -21.21 -12.98 -35.67
CA ASP A 312 -22.46 -12.54 -36.31
C ASP A 312 -23.66 -13.27 -35.68
N SER A 313 -24.82 -12.60 -35.64
CA SER A 313 -26.01 -13.00 -34.88
C SER A 313 -26.67 -14.33 -35.26
N GLY A 314 -26.11 -15.08 -36.22
CA GLY A 314 -26.59 -16.41 -36.58
C GLY A 314 -28.05 -16.45 -37.05
N ASN A 315 -28.62 -15.31 -37.46
CA ASN A 315 -29.96 -15.23 -38.04
C ASN A 315 -30.15 -16.30 -39.12
N PRO A 316 -31.35 -16.87 -39.27
CA PRO A 316 -31.59 -17.94 -40.22
C PRO A 316 -31.07 -17.51 -41.59
N LYS A 317 -30.08 -18.25 -42.08
CA LYS A 317 -29.48 -18.05 -43.40
C LYS A 317 -30.42 -18.49 -44.52
N TRP A 318 -31.72 -18.62 -44.25
CA TRP A 318 -32.70 -18.99 -45.24
C TRP A 318 -34.11 -18.67 -44.76
N PHE A 319 -35.00 -18.43 -45.71
CA PHE A 319 -36.43 -18.28 -45.47
C PHE A 319 -37.20 -18.79 -46.68
N TYR A 320 -38.46 -19.18 -46.48
CA TYR A 320 -39.32 -19.55 -47.59
C TYR A 320 -39.68 -18.33 -48.42
N MET A 321 -39.66 -18.49 -49.73
CA MET A 321 -40.25 -17.51 -50.62
C MET A 321 -41.76 -17.43 -50.33
N PRO A 322 -42.34 -16.23 -50.22
CA PRO A 322 -43.77 -16.03 -50.08
C PRO A 322 -44.55 -16.63 -51.24
N SER A 323 -45.83 -16.90 -51.03
CA SER A 323 -46.68 -17.53 -52.05
C SER A 323 -46.90 -16.59 -53.24
N PHE A 324 -46.68 -17.08 -54.45
CA PHE A 324 -46.90 -16.33 -55.68
C PHE A 324 -47.60 -17.19 -56.73
N ASN A 325 -48.19 -16.52 -57.74
CA ASN A 325 -48.83 -17.20 -58.86
C ASN A 325 -47.86 -17.37 -60.02
N LEU A 326 -47.80 -18.58 -60.58
CA LEU A 326 -46.99 -18.88 -61.76
C LEU A 326 -47.90 -18.99 -63.00
N ASP A 327 -47.53 -18.33 -64.10
CA ASP A 327 -48.34 -18.34 -65.32
C ASP A 327 -48.21 -19.66 -66.11
N VAL A 328 -49.23 -20.49 -66.00
CA VAL A 328 -49.37 -21.77 -66.70
C VAL A 328 -50.49 -21.77 -67.76
N SER A 329 -50.96 -20.59 -68.16
CA SER A 329 -52.13 -20.45 -69.05
C SER A 329 -51.89 -20.93 -70.50
N THR A 330 -50.62 -21.03 -70.92
CA THR A 330 -50.21 -21.40 -72.28
C THR A 330 -48.99 -22.30 -72.22
N THR A 331 -48.90 -23.23 -73.16
CA THR A 331 -47.73 -24.10 -73.30
C THR A 331 -46.52 -23.33 -73.85
N GLY A 332 -45.31 -23.76 -73.48
CA GLY A 332 -44.05 -23.21 -73.96
C GLY A 332 -43.10 -22.76 -72.86
N SER A 333 -41.93 -22.28 -73.27
CA SER A 333 -40.91 -21.75 -72.35
C SER A 333 -41.29 -20.38 -71.82
N LYS A 334 -41.15 -20.21 -70.52
CA LYS A 334 -41.44 -18.98 -69.79
C LYS A 334 -40.34 -18.70 -68.78
N THR A 335 -40.34 -17.46 -68.28
CA THR A 335 -39.43 -17.01 -67.22
C THR A 335 -40.21 -16.26 -66.15
N ILE A 336 -39.74 -16.34 -64.91
CA ILE A 336 -40.24 -15.53 -63.80
C ILE A 336 -39.05 -14.97 -63.01
N ASP A 337 -39.18 -13.72 -62.58
CA ASP A 337 -38.19 -13.06 -61.72
C ASP A 337 -38.56 -13.30 -60.26
N LEU A 338 -37.90 -14.29 -59.64
CA LEU A 338 -38.19 -14.67 -58.26
C LEU A 338 -37.77 -13.58 -57.28
N TYR A 339 -36.76 -12.77 -57.62
CA TYR A 339 -36.34 -11.65 -56.78
C TYR A 339 -37.39 -10.54 -56.76
N SER A 340 -37.92 -10.15 -57.93
CA SER A 340 -38.98 -9.13 -57.98
C SER A 340 -40.23 -9.58 -57.22
N GLU A 341 -40.58 -10.86 -57.33
CA GLU A 341 -41.71 -11.42 -56.58
C GLU A 341 -41.45 -11.42 -55.07
N TYR A 342 -40.24 -11.78 -54.64
CA TYR A 342 -39.79 -11.62 -53.25
C TYR A 342 -39.87 -10.17 -52.79
N GLU A 343 -39.34 -9.23 -53.57
CA GLU A 343 -39.27 -7.82 -53.18
C GLU A 343 -40.66 -7.20 -53.03
N ASN A 344 -41.57 -7.43 -53.98
CA ASN A 344 -42.94 -6.93 -53.94
C ASN A 344 -43.71 -7.43 -52.71
N GLN A 345 -43.51 -8.69 -52.31
CA GLN A 345 -44.20 -9.23 -51.14
C GLN A 345 -43.57 -8.79 -49.81
N PHE A 346 -42.28 -8.46 -49.79
CA PHE A 346 -41.58 -8.05 -48.57
C PHE A 346 -41.43 -6.54 -48.39
N LYS A 347 -41.65 -5.71 -49.43
CA LYS A 347 -41.60 -4.25 -49.38
C LYS A 347 -42.91 -3.64 -49.83
N LYS A 348 -43.37 -2.62 -49.11
CA LYS A 348 -44.47 -1.76 -49.52
C LYS A 348 -43.94 -0.69 -50.48
N ASP A 349 -43.98 -0.92 -51.78
CA ASP A 349 -43.67 0.12 -52.77
C ASP A 349 -44.87 1.05 -52.98
N GLY A 350 -44.62 2.35 -53.11
CA GLY A 350 -45.61 3.42 -52.96
C GLY A 350 -46.94 3.22 -53.71
N SER A 351 -48.04 3.31 -52.94
CA SER A 351 -49.47 3.53 -53.30
C SER A 351 -50.18 2.70 -54.40
N SER A 352 -49.51 1.90 -55.23
CA SER A 352 -50.20 1.02 -56.19
C SER A 352 -50.01 -0.48 -55.94
N ASP A 353 -49.19 -0.85 -54.95
CA ASP A 353 -49.01 -2.25 -54.58
C ASP A 353 -50.20 -2.76 -53.76
N THR A 354 -50.95 -3.70 -54.33
CA THR A 354 -52.12 -4.33 -53.71
C THR A 354 -51.75 -5.59 -52.93
N GLN A 355 -50.49 -6.03 -52.98
CA GLN A 355 -50.06 -7.32 -52.43
C GLN A 355 -49.51 -7.20 -51.00
N PHE A 356 -48.89 -6.06 -50.64
CA PHE A 356 -48.43 -5.81 -49.27
C PHE A 356 -49.56 -5.27 -48.38
N VAL A 357 -50.26 -6.17 -47.68
CA VAL A 357 -51.32 -5.83 -46.71
C VAL A 357 -50.84 -6.15 -45.29
N SER A 358 -50.87 -5.16 -44.40
CA SER A 358 -50.44 -5.31 -43.00
C SER A 358 -51.48 -4.73 -42.04
N SER A 359 -51.68 -5.39 -40.89
CA SER A 359 -52.45 -4.84 -39.77
C SER A 359 -51.75 -3.64 -39.12
N ASN A 360 -50.44 -3.48 -39.36
CA ASN A 360 -49.67 -2.31 -38.97
C ASN A 360 -49.53 -1.36 -40.18
N ALA A 361 -50.32 -0.28 -40.20
CA ALA A 361 -50.34 0.67 -41.30
C ALA A 361 -49.00 1.40 -41.54
N THR A 362 -48.11 1.45 -40.55
CA THR A 362 -46.78 2.07 -40.66
C THR A 362 -45.69 1.10 -41.12
N LEU A 363 -46.00 -0.19 -41.22
CA LEU A 363 -45.04 -1.19 -41.68
C LEU A 363 -44.77 -1.01 -43.18
N THR A 364 -43.50 -0.82 -43.52
CA THR A 364 -43.03 -0.66 -44.90
C THR A 364 -42.33 -1.90 -45.44
N GLN A 365 -41.99 -2.88 -44.58
CA GLN A 365 -41.37 -4.14 -44.97
C GLN A 365 -41.57 -5.25 -43.91
N VAL A 366 -41.54 -6.53 -44.30
CA VAL A 366 -41.78 -7.69 -43.40
C VAL A 366 -40.54 -8.08 -42.57
N GLN A 367 -39.33 -8.02 -43.13
CA GLN A 367 -38.07 -8.28 -42.41
C GLN A 367 -37.31 -6.99 -42.14
N GLN A 368 -36.46 -6.99 -41.09
CA GLN A 368 -35.63 -5.83 -40.75
C GLN A 368 -34.63 -5.47 -41.87
N LYS A 369 -34.24 -6.46 -42.67
CA LYS A 369 -33.47 -6.30 -43.91
C LYS A 369 -34.18 -7.07 -45.02
N VAL A 370 -34.44 -6.42 -46.14
CA VAL A 370 -34.76 -7.10 -47.40
C VAL A 370 -33.43 -7.26 -48.13
N TYR A 371 -33.07 -8.50 -48.43
CA TYR A 371 -31.79 -8.86 -49.03
C TYR A 371 -31.76 -8.45 -50.49
N ASN A 372 -30.61 -7.97 -50.97
CA ASN A 372 -30.44 -7.70 -52.38
C ASN A 372 -30.28 -9.01 -53.15
N ARG A 373 -30.51 -8.96 -54.46
CA ARG A 373 -30.42 -10.12 -55.37
C ARG A 373 -29.09 -10.88 -55.24
N ASP A 374 -27.98 -10.16 -55.08
CA ASP A 374 -26.63 -10.72 -54.94
C ASP A 374 -26.36 -11.37 -53.59
N GLU A 375 -27.18 -11.11 -52.57
CA GLU A 375 -27.11 -11.68 -51.22
C GLU A 375 -27.92 -12.98 -51.06
N LEU A 376 -28.61 -13.42 -52.12
CA LEU A 376 -29.52 -14.56 -52.10
C LEU A 376 -29.08 -15.68 -53.06
N ASP A 377 -29.29 -16.93 -52.65
CA ASP A 377 -29.37 -18.10 -53.52
C ASP A 377 -30.81 -18.63 -53.55
N TYR A 378 -31.26 -19.10 -54.73
CA TYR A 378 -32.64 -19.51 -54.98
C TYR A 378 -32.70 -21.03 -55.17
N VAL A 379 -33.40 -21.72 -54.28
CA VAL A 379 -33.41 -23.18 -54.26
C VAL A 379 -34.84 -23.70 -54.36
N VAL A 380 -35.17 -24.36 -55.46
CA VAL A 380 -36.41 -25.14 -55.56
C VAL A 380 -36.22 -26.43 -54.81
N THR A 381 -37.04 -26.63 -53.77
CA THR A 381 -36.96 -27.81 -52.90
C THR A 381 -38.03 -28.85 -53.22
N ALA A 382 -39.13 -28.44 -53.85
CA ALA A 382 -40.18 -29.32 -54.35
C ALA A 382 -41.05 -28.61 -55.41
N TYR A 383 -41.59 -29.35 -56.38
CA TYR A 383 -42.66 -28.87 -57.25
C TYR A 383 -43.54 -30.03 -57.73
N PHE A 384 -44.86 -29.81 -57.82
CA PHE A 384 -45.85 -30.78 -58.27
C PHE A 384 -46.63 -30.28 -59.50
N PRO A 385 -46.92 -31.16 -60.48
CA PRO A 385 -46.40 -32.52 -60.60
C PRO A 385 -44.93 -32.51 -61.02
N SER A 386 -44.12 -33.41 -60.45
CA SER A 386 -42.74 -33.66 -60.90
C SER A 386 -42.68 -34.44 -62.22
N ASP A 387 -43.83 -34.63 -62.88
CA ASP A 387 -43.96 -35.30 -64.17
C ASP A 387 -43.54 -34.33 -65.28
N ILE A 388 -42.46 -34.67 -65.98
CA ILE A 388 -41.90 -33.92 -67.10
C ILE A 388 -42.92 -33.63 -68.21
N ASN A 389 -44.05 -34.35 -68.23
CA ASN A 389 -45.09 -34.21 -69.26
C ASN A 389 -46.08 -33.06 -69.00
N VAL A 390 -45.99 -32.35 -67.87
CA VAL A 390 -46.91 -31.26 -67.53
C VAL A 390 -46.17 -29.96 -67.25
N PHE A 391 -45.10 -30.01 -66.45
CA PHE A 391 -44.36 -28.84 -66.04
C PHE A 391 -42.90 -29.20 -65.74
N LYS A 392 -41.98 -28.35 -66.15
CA LYS A 392 -40.55 -28.57 -65.93
C LYS A 392 -39.83 -27.28 -65.60
N ILE A 393 -38.94 -27.32 -64.61
CA ILE A 393 -38.02 -26.23 -64.32
C ILE A 393 -36.71 -26.48 -65.09
N ASN A 394 -36.28 -25.50 -65.86
CA ASN A 394 -35.08 -25.61 -66.70
C ASN A 394 -33.83 -25.15 -65.96
N SER A 395 -33.89 -23.97 -65.35
CA SER A 395 -32.76 -23.36 -64.63
C SER A 395 -33.23 -22.20 -63.74
N ILE A 396 -32.39 -21.83 -62.78
CA ILE A 396 -32.44 -20.53 -62.10
C ILE A 396 -31.04 -19.94 -62.22
N ASP A 397 -30.95 -18.68 -62.64
CA ASP A 397 -29.66 -17.99 -62.74
C ASP A 397 -29.26 -17.28 -61.42
N GLU A 398 -28.06 -16.72 -61.38
CA GLU A 398 -27.52 -15.97 -60.23
C GLU A 398 -28.35 -14.73 -59.86
N ASN A 399 -29.21 -14.29 -60.79
CA ASN A 399 -30.09 -13.16 -60.65
C ASN A 399 -31.48 -13.54 -60.14
N GLY A 400 -31.74 -14.82 -59.86
CA GLY A 400 -33.05 -15.30 -59.42
C GLY A 400 -34.08 -15.38 -60.54
N ILE A 401 -33.68 -15.34 -61.81
CA ILE A 401 -34.57 -15.56 -62.94
C ILE A 401 -34.72 -17.06 -63.15
N MET A 402 -35.91 -17.58 -62.88
CA MET A 402 -36.25 -18.98 -63.11
C MET A 402 -36.82 -19.16 -64.51
N SER A 403 -36.21 -20.04 -65.31
CA SER A 403 -36.76 -20.54 -66.56
C SER A 403 -37.51 -21.84 -66.33
N TYR A 404 -38.70 -21.94 -66.90
CA TYR A 404 -39.56 -23.13 -66.82
C TYR A 404 -40.29 -23.37 -68.15
N GLU A 405 -40.79 -24.58 -68.31
CA GLU A 405 -41.53 -25.02 -69.48
C GLU A 405 -42.90 -25.55 -69.04
N VAL A 406 -43.96 -24.99 -69.64
CA VAL A 406 -45.33 -25.47 -69.49
C VAL A 406 -45.58 -26.45 -70.64
N VAL A 407 -45.60 -27.75 -70.33
CA VAL A 407 -45.76 -28.82 -71.33
C VAL A 407 -47.24 -29.12 -71.58
N SER A 408 -48.07 -28.95 -70.56
CA SER A 408 -49.53 -29.10 -70.65
C SER A 408 -50.23 -28.04 -69.80
N THR A 409 -51.36 -27.53 -70.28
CA THR A 409 -52.23 -26.62 -69.51
C THR A 409 -53.19 -27.38 -68.59
N ASN A 410 -53.23 -28.71 -68.64
CA ASN A 410 -54.01 -29.55 -67.74
C ASN A 410 -53.25 -29.79 -66.42
N ILE A 411 -53.12 -28.74 -65.62
CA ILE A 411 -52.42 -28.78 -64.33
C ILE A 411 -53.32 -29.42 -63.25
N PRO A 412 -52.86 -30.44 -62.49
CA PRO A 412 -53.62 -31.03 -61.41
C PRO A 412 -54.04 -30.02 -60.33
N GLU A 413 -55.21 -30.24 -59.73
CA GLU A 413 -55.63 -29.49 -58.54
C GLU A 413 -54.58 -29.66 -57.41
N ASN A 414 -54.30 -28.56 -56.68
CA ASN A 414 -53.27 -28.47 -55.63
C ASN A 414 -51.81 -28.53 -56.12
N SER A 415 -51.53 -28.13 -57.35
CA SER A 415 -50.14 -27.96 -57.82
C SER A 415 -49.46 -26.77 -57.12
N PHE A 416 -48.23 -26.96 -56.66
CA PHE A 416 -47.44 -25.93 -55.98
C PHE A 416 -45.94 -26.10 -56.27
N ILE A 417 -45.19 -25.03 -56.01
CA ILE A 417 -43.72 -25.00 -56.00
C ILE A 417 -43.26 -24.50 -54.63
N ASN A 418 -42.21 -25.11 -54.09
CA ASN A 418 -41.56 -24.67 -52.87
C ASN A 418 -40.17 -24.12 -53.17
N ILE A 419 -39.97 -22.83 -52.89
CA ILE A 419 -38.72 -22.14 -53.11
C ILE A 419 -38.19 -21.63 -51.77
N VAL A 420 -36.94 -21.96 -51.49
CA VAL A 420 -36.20 -21.47 -50.33
C VAL A 420 -35.16 -20.47 -50.83
N LEU A 421 -35.14 -19.29 -50.20
CA LEU A 421 -34.13 -18.27 -50.42
C LEU A 421 -33.07 -18.47 -49.34
N LEU A 422 -31.84 -18.81 -49.73
CA LEU A 422 -30.69 -18.87 -48.82
C LEU A 422 -30.00 -17.51 -48.81
N VAL A 423 -29.63 -17.02 -47.65
CA VAL A 423 -28.82 -15.83 -47.44
C VAL A 423 -27.35 -16.24 -47.45
N LYS A 424 -26.56 -15.63 -48.32
CA LYS A 424 -25.11 -15.92 -48.49
C LYS A 424 -24.31 -15.59 -47.22
#